data_AF-A0A2A4T8I8-F1
#
_entry.id   AF-A0A2A4T8I8-F1
#
_cell.length_a   1.000
_cell.length_b   1.000
_cell.length_c   1.000
_cell.angle_alpha   90.00
_cell.angle_beta   90.00
_cell.angle_gamma   90.00
#
_symmetry.space_group_name_H-M   'P 1'
#
loop_
_entity.id
_entity.type
_entity.pdbx_description
1 polymer ?
#
loop_
_entity_poly.entity_id
_entity_poly.type
_entity_poly.pdbx_seq_one_letter_code
_entity_poly.pdbx_strand_id
1 'polypeptide(L)'
;MTNKLGVIKIAIDFDGTIAYSRDYKDGEYLKLNAIFEAYGIPYATVRQAYKDVRDRGFSPNRFVTTLHDAGYDFSTDDALGAIQRWIGENLVIYDDAKKALPIWMNKGINVIIVTTGEADWQVQKITALNINPSEVIVTSSDEEKMFVIKKLAESSKIIAIDDKATMLDMLRDIDSDGELFVTTRILRQESKYITQKPRHDHISVISLLDSRIDEILGF
;
A
#
# COMPACT_ATOMS: atom_id res chain seq x y z
N MET A 1 34.06 12.90 13.14
CA MET A 1 33.14 11.89 13.72
C MET A 1 32.33 11.33 12.58
N THR A 2 32.71 10.18 12.06
CA THR A 2 31.98 9.49 10.98
C THR A 2 30.76 8.82 11.60
N ASN A 3 29.57 9.35 11.30
CA ASN A 3 28.29 8.79 11.74
C ASN A 3 28.19 7.33 11.28
N LYS A 4 28.39 6.39 12.22
CA LYS A 4 27.91 5.00 12.09
C LYS A 4 26.39 5.01 12.30
N LEU A 5 25.65 5.67 11.42
CA LEU A 5 24.28 5.24 11.22
C LEU A 5 24.42 3.90 10.48
N GLY A 6 24.00 2.81 11.14
CA GLY A 6 23.89 1.51 10.48
C GLY A 6 23.07 1.64 9.19
N VAL A 7 23.22 0.71 8.26
CA VAL A 7 22.53 0.71 6.96
C VAL A 7 21.07 1.12 7.14
N ILE A 8 20.67 2.30 6.65
CA ILE A 8 19.29 2.77 6.75
C ILE A 8 18.48 2.03 5.69
N LYS A 9 17.32 1.47 6.08
CA LYS A 9 16.36 0.87 5.15
C LYS A 9 15.06 1.63 5.20
N ILE A 10 14.33 1.63 4.10
CA ILE A 10 12.98 2.18 4.00
C ILE A 10 12.01 1.00 3.96
N ALA A 11 11.07 0.95 4.89
CA ALA A 11 9.89 0.09 4.81
C ALA A 11 8.72 0.99 4.38
N ILE A 12 8.19 0.78 3.18
CA ILE A 12 7.20 1.66 2.57
C ILE A 12 5.96 0.89 2.18
N ASP A 13 4.79 1.42 2.53
CA ASP A 13 3.52 0.88 2.08
C ASP A 13 3.30 1.10 0.57
N PHE A 14 2.39 0.33 -0.03
CA PHE A 14 2.10 0.43 -1.45
C PHE A 14 0.83 1.25 -1.75
N ASP A 15 -0.33 0.79 -1.28
CA ASP A 15 -1.65 1.31 -1.64
C ASP A 15 -1.96 2.62 -0.90
N GLY A 16 -2.07 3.72 -1.65
CA GLY A 16 -2.25 5.04 -1.06
C GLY A 16 -0.93 5.72 -0.67
N THR A 17 0.21 5.02 -0.80
CA THR A 17 1.55 5.55 -0.47
C THR A 17 2.42 5.72 -1.72
N ILE A 18 2.64 4.64 -2.47
CA ILE A 18 3.41 4.63 -3.74
C ILE A 18 2.48 4.74 -4.95
N ALA A 19 1.31 4.09 -4.88
CA ALA A 19 0.37 4.04 -5.98
C ALA A 19 -1.06 4.27 -5.49
N TYR A 20 -1.94 4.61 -6.41
CA TYR A 20 -3.38 4.75 -6.19
C TYR A 20 -4.14 4.28 -7.42
N SER A 21 -5.43 4.01 -7.25
CA SER A 21 -6.32 3.74 -8.37
C SER A 21 -7.08 5.02 -8.72
N ARG A 22 -7.05 5.43 -9.99
CA ARG A 22 -7.85 6.55 -10.51
C ARG A 22 -9.36 6.31 -10.42
N ASP A 23 -9.75 5.06 -10.30
CA ASP A 23 -11.14 4.65 -10.22
C ASP A 23 -11.73 4.77 -8.79
N TYR A 24 -10.87 4.98 -7.78
CA TYR A 24 -11.32 5.12 -6.42
C TYR A 24 -11.93 6.50 -6.18
N LYS A 25 -13.24 6.54 -5.90
CA LYS A 25 -13.94 7.77 -5.55
C LYS A 25 -14.95 7.51 -4.44
N ASP A 26 -14.95 8.38 -3.43
CA ASP A 26 -15.91 8.37 -2.32
C ASP A 26 -16.05 6.99 -1.62
N GLY A 27 -14.96 6.21 -1.57
CA GLY A 27 -14.94 4.90 -0.92
C GLY A 27 -15.14 3.69 -1.85
N GLU A 28 -15.31 3.92 -3.15
CA GLU A 28 -15.82 2.93 -4.12
C GLU A 28 -14.99 2.90 -5.42
N TYR A 29 -14.98 1.75 -6.10
CA TYR A 29 -14.35 1.56 -7.42
C TYR A 29 -15.42 1.48 -8.51
N LEU A 30 -15.71 2.60 -9.16
CA LEU A 30 -16.86 2.71 -10.07
C LEU A 30 -16.74 1.82 -11.30
N LYS A 31 -15.57 1.77 -11.95
CA LYS A 31 -15.33 0.91 -13.11
C LYS A 31 -15.17 -0.54 -12.74
N LEU A 32 -14.62 -0.87 -11.56
CA LEU A 32 -14.63 -2.25 -11.06
C LEU A 32 -16.08 -2.76 -10.95
N ASN A 33 -16.98 -1.92 -10.44
CA ASN A 33 -18.40 -2.27 -10.35
C ASN A 33 -19.03 -2.46 -11.74
N ALA A 34 -18.69 -1.60 -12.70
CA ALA A 34 -19.20 -1.67 -14.07
C ALA A 34 -18.83 -2.97 -14.82
N ILE A 35 -17.72 -3.64 -14.46
CA ILE A 35 -17.37 -4.96 -15.00
C ILE A 35 -18.50 -5.96 -14.75
N PHE A 36 -19.09 -5.92 -13.55
CA PHE A 36 -20.08 -6.90 -13.11
C PHE A 36 -21.51 -6.52 -13.50
N GLU A 37 -21.78 -5.25 -13.72
CA GLU A 37 -23.03 -4.81 -14.35
C GLU A 37 -23.20 -5.40 -15.77
N ALA A 38 -22.10 -5.60 -16.50
CA ALA A 38 -22.12 -6.25 -17.82
C ALA A 38 -22.55 -7.73 -17.74
N TYR A 39 -22.40 -8.38 -16.58
CA TYR A 39 -22.94 -9.72 -16.29
C TYR A 39 -24.36 -9.68 -15.71
N GLY A 40 -25.01 -8.51 -15.71
CA GLY A 40 -26.35 -8.33 -15.16
C GLY A 40 -26.42 -8.28 -13.63
N ILE A 41 -25.27 -8.13 -12.95
CA ILE A 41 -25.23 -8.07 -11.48
C ILE A 41 -25.58 -6.65 -11.01
N PRO A 42 -26.58 -6.46 -10.12
CA PRO A 42 -26.92 -5.14 -9.61
C PRO A 42 -25.77 -4.47 -8.84
N TYR A 43 -25.58 -3.17 -9.07
CA TYR A 43 -24.56 -2.35 -8.39
C TYR A 43 -24.47 -2.58 -6.88
N ALA A 44 -25.64 -2.62 -6.21
CA ALA A 44 -25.70 -2.80 -4.76
C ALA A 44 -25.09 -4.13 -4.30
N THR A 45 -25.27 -5.20 -5.07
CA THR A 45 -24.69 -6.51 -4.80
C THR A 45 -23.18 -6.48 -4.98
N VAL A 46 -22.70 -5.93 -6.10
CA VAL A 46 -21.27 -5.81 -6.40
C VAL A 46 -20.56 -5.00 -5.31
N ARG A 47 -21.15 -3.87 -4.93
CA ARG A 47 -20.68 -3.01 -3.85
C ARG A 47 -20.61 -3.74 -2.50
N GLN A 48 -21.61 -4.56 -2.18
CA GLN A 48 -21.62 -5.31 -0.92
C GLN A 48 -20.54 -6.38 -0.91
N ALA A 49 -20.44 -7.17 -1.99
CA ALA A 49 -19.38 -8.17 -2.14
C ALA A 49 -17.97 -7.53 -2.05
N TYR A 50 -17.79 -6.34 -2.62
CA TYR A 50 -16.53 -5.61 -2.52
C TYR A 50 -16.21 -5.26 -1.06
N LYS A 51 -17.19 -4.75 -0.30
CA LYS A 51 -17.00 -4.42 1.13
C LYS A 51 -16.61 -5.64 1.95
N ASP A 52 -17.31 -6.76 1.74
CA ASP A 52 -17.10 -8.00 2.48
C ASP A 52 -15.67 -8.56 2.29
N VAL A 53 -15.13 -8.42 1.08
CA VAL A 53 -13.76 -8.89 0.76
C VAL A 53 -12.69 -7.86 1.14
N ARG A 54 -12.96 -6.56 0.96
CA ARG A 54 -11.99 -5.49 1.24
C ARG A 54 -11.53 -5.49 2.70
N ASP A 55 -12.44 -5.73 3.64
CA ASP A 55 -12.14 -5.65 5.07
C ASP A 55 -11.17 -6.76 5.54
N ARG A 56 -10.89 -7.76 4.69
CA ARG A 56 -9.91 -8.85 4.91
C ARG A 56 -8.71 -8.78 3.96
N GLY A 57 -8.48 -7.62 3.35
CA GLY A 57 -7.58 -7.45 2.21
C GLY A 57 -8.28 -7.86 0.91
N PHE A 58 -8.35 -6.94 -0.06
CA PHE A 58 -9.02 -7.25 -1.32
C PHE A 58 -8.31 -8.40 -2.06
N SER A 59 -9.10 -9.35 -2.57
CA SER A 59 -8.66 -10.49 -3.38
C SER A 59 -9.66 -10.66 -4.53
N PRO A 60 -9.23 -10.62 -5.80
CA PRO A 60 -10.10 -10.85 -6.95
C PRO A 60 -10.83 -12.19 -6.88
N ASN A 61 -10.11 -13.24 -6.47
CA ASN A 61 -10.67 -14.58 -6.34
C ASN A 61 -11.80 -14.60 -5.32
N ARG A 62 -11.55 -14.07 -4.10
CA ARG A 62 -12.60 -13.99 -3.08
C ARG A 62 -13.78 -13.13 -3.52
N PHE A 63 -13.52 -12.06 -4.25
CA PHE A 63 -14.57 -11.17 -4.76
C PHE A 63 -15.46 -11.88 -5.78
N VAL A 64 -14.87 -12.59 -6.74
CA VAL A 64 -15.59 -13.41 -7.71
C VAL A 64 -16.37 -14.53 -7.02
N THR A 65 -15.75 -15.26 -6.07
CA THR A 65 -16.44 -16.28 -5.27
C THR A 65 -17.64 -15.70 -4.50
N THR A 66 -17.50 -14.51 -3.90
CA THR A 66 -18.59 -13.87 -3.16
C THR A 66 -19.80 -13.56 -4.07
N LEU A 67 -19.55 -13.23 -5.34
CA LEU A 67 -20.62 -12.98 -6.31
C LEU A 67 -21.28 -14.29 -6.79
N HIS A 68 -20.50 -15.35 -6.97
CA HIS A 68 -21.02 -16.70 -7.24
C HIS A 68 -21.91 -17.20 -6.10
N ASP A 69 -21.45 -17.04 -4.85
CA ASP A 69 -22.20 -17.43 -3.65
C ASP A 69 -23.52 -16.63 -3.50
N ALA A 70 -23.57 -15.42 -4.08
CA ALA A 70 -24.78 -14.60 -4.15
C ALA A 70 -25.76 -15.02 -5.28
N GLY A 71 -25.44 -16.09 -6.03
CA GLY A 71 -26.31 -16.71 -7.04
C GLY A 71 -26.12 -16.20 -8.46
N TYR A 72 -25.02 -15.50 -8.76
CA TYR A 72 -24.73 -14.99 -10.10
C TYR A 72 -23.79 -15.93 -10.84
N ASP A 73 -24.22 -16.39 -12.02
CA ASP A 73 -23.44 -17.30 -12.86
C ASP A 73 -22.73 -16.51 -13.97
N PHE A 74 -21.39 -16.60 -13.99
CA PHE A 74 -20.51 -16.00 -15.00
C PHE A 74 -19.17 -16.73 -15.03
N SER A 75 -18.42 -16.59 -16.12
CA SER A 75 -17.09 -17.18 -16.24
C SER A 75 -16.10 -16.54 -15.26
N THR A 76 -15.56 -17.33 -14.33
CA THR A 76 -14.52 -16.88 -13.39
C THR A 76 -13.29 -16.37 -14.11
N ASP A 77 -12.83 -17.07 -15.15
CA ASP A 77 -11.63 -16.68 -15.90
C ASP A 77 -11.83 -15.34 -16.62
N ASP A 78 -13.01 -15.11 -17.21
CA ASP A 78 -13.33 -13.85 -17.88
C ASP A 78 -13.40 -12.69 -16.87
N ALA A 79 -14.02 -12.92 -15.72
CA ALA A 79 -14.12 -11.92 -14.66
C ALA A 79 -12.74 -11.56 -14.09
N LEU A 80 -11.89 -12.54 -13.80
CA LEU A 80 -10.52 -12.31 -13.35
C LEU A 80 -9.68 -11.59 -14.42
N GLY A 81 -9.83 -11.96 -15.70
CA GLY A 81 -9.19 -11.26 -16.81
C GLY A 81 -9.67 -9.82 -16.97
N ALA A 82 -10.95 -9.54 -16.74
CA ALA A 82 -11.50 -8.19 -16.74
C ALA A 82 -10.96 -7.35 -15.56
N ILE A 83 -10.90 -7.93 -14.36
CA ILE A 83 -10.27 -7.30 -13.18
C ILE A 83 -8.80 -6.98 -13.47
N GLN A 84 -8.04 -7.92 -14.07
CA GLN A 84 -6.63 -7.72 -14.38
C GLN A 84 -6.42 -6.55 -15.36
N ARG A 85 -7.23 -6.47 -16.43
CA ARG A 85 -7.21 -5.34 -17.36
C ARG A 85 -7.55 -4.02 -16.65
N TRP A 86 -8.57 -4.03 -15.81
CA TRP A 86 -8.97 -2.86 -15.03
C TRP A 86 -7.84 -2.33 -14.14
N ILE A 87 -7.05 -3.19 -13.49
CA ILE A 87 -5.85 -2.73 -12.75
C ILE A 87 -4.90 -2.00 -13.69
N GLY A 88 -4.54 -2.62 -14.82
CA GLY A 88 -3.56 -2.06 -15.74
C GLY A 88 -3.96 -0.69 -16.28
N GLU A 89 -5.26 -0.43 -16.39
CA GLU A 89 -5.81 0.84 -16.87
C GLU A 89 -5.97 1.90 -15.76
N ASN A 90 -6.17 1.49 -14.51
CA ASN A 90 -6.58 2.40 -13.44
C ASN A 90 -5.55 2.57 -12.31
N LEU A 91 -4.63 1.63 -12.14
CA LEU A 91 -3.56 1.72 -11.16
C LEU A 91 -2.45 2.68 -11.65
N VAL A 92 -2.06 3.60 -10.79
CA VAL A 92 -1.11 4.68 -11.11
C VAL A 92 -0.13 4.87 -9.97
N ILE A 93 1.15 4.89 -10.31
CA ILE A 93 2.19 5.33 -9.39
C ILE A 93 2.22 6.87 -9.29
N TYR A 94 2.31 7.40 -8.08
CA TYR A 94 2.47 8.84 -7.86
C TYR A 94 3.75 9.37 -8.52
N ASP A 95 3.70 10.58 -9.08
CA ASP A 95 4.82 11.13 -9.87
C ASP A 95 6.10 11.36 -9.05
N ASP A 96 5.97 11.61 -7.75
CA ASP A 96 7.10 11.73 -6.85
C ASP A 96 7.68 10.36 -6.48
N ALA A 97 6.86 9.32 -6.34
CA ALA A 97 7.31 7.94 -6.13
C ALA A 97 8.11 7.42 -7.32
N LYS A 98 7.68 7.72 -8.55
CA LYS A 98 8.45 7.42 -9.79
C LYS A 98 9.88 7.96 -9.74
N LYS A 99 10.09 9.09 -9.05
CA LYS A 99 11.38 9.80 -8.98
C LYS A 99 12.18 9.40 -7.74
N ALA A 100 11.53 9.38 -6.57
CA ALA A 100 12.18 9.14 -5.28
C ALA A 100 12.74 7.72 -5.16
N LEU A 101 11.97 6.70 -5.56
CA LEU A 101 12.39 5.30 -5.39
C LEU A 101 13.70 5.00 -6.14
N PRO A 102 13.86 5.35 -7.44
CA PRO A 102 15.15 5.16 -8.12
C PRO A 102 16.30 5.95 -7.49
N ILE A 103 16.05 7.17 -7.01
CA ILE A 103 17.08 7.98 -6.34
C ILE A 103 17.60 7.27 -5.09
N TRP A 104 16.70 6.79 -4.23
CA TRP A 104 17.08 6.11 -2.99
C TRP A 104 17.84 4.82 -3.27
N MET A 105 17.35 4.00 -4.22
CA MET A 105 18.00 2.75 -4.59
C MET A 105 19.39 2.98 -5.24
N ASN A 106 19.53 3.98 -6.11
CA ASN A 106 20.83 4.34 -6.71
C ASN A 106 21.85 4.82 -5.67
N LYS A 107 21.38 5.31 -4.52
CA LYS A 107 22.22 5.70 -3.38
C LYS A 107 22.49 4.53 -2.42
N GLY A 108 22.06 3.32 -2.76
CA GLY A 108 22.29 2.11 -1.95
C GLY A 108 21.36 1.94 -0.76
N ILE A 109 20.23 2.68 -0.71
CA ILE A 109 19.20 2.46 0.30
C ILE A 109 18.36 1.25 -0.10
N ASN A 110 18.18 0.32 0.84
CA ASN A 110 17.26 -0.79 0.64
C ASN A 110 15.82 -0.30 0.82
N VAL A 111 15.07 -0.27 -0.28
CA VAL A 111 13.65 0.10 -0.28
C VAL A 111 12.83 -1.18 -0.32
N ILE A 112 12.13 -1.47 0.77
CA ILE A 112 11.34 -2.66 0.98
C ILE A 112 9.87 -2.26 0.96
N ILE A 113 9.10 -2.78 0.01
CA ILE A 113 7.65 -2.59 0.02
C ILE A 113 7.06 -3.57 1.04
N VAL A 114 6.37 -3.05 2.06
CA VAL A 114 5.65 -3.87 3.04
C VAL A 114 4.17 -3.51 2.97
N THR A 115 3.33 -4.42 2.48
CA THR A 115 1.92 -4.13 2.17
C THR A 115 1.00 -5.24 2.68
N THR A 116 -0.22 -4.87 3.07
CA THR A 116 -1.24 -5.84 3.51
C THR A 116 -2.11 -6.27 2.33
N GLY A 117 -2.43 -7.57 2.20
CA GLY A 117 -3.36 -8.07 1.18
C GLY A 117 -3.08 -9.50 0.74
N GLU A 118 -3.71 -9.92 -0.35
CA GLU A 118 -3.35 -11.19 -1.01
C GLU A 118 -2.00 -11.03 -1.73
N ALA A 119 -1.08 -11.97 -1.49
CA ALA A 119 0.29 -11.93 -2.02
C ALA A 119 0.33 -11.78 -3.54
N ASP A 120 -0.33 -12.67 -4.27
CA ASP A 120 -0.33 -12.68 -5.74
C ASP A 120 -0.89 -11.38 -6.30
N TRP A 121 -1.95 -10.84 -5.67
CA TRP A 121 -2.56 -9.58 -6.06
C TRP A 121 -1.64 -8.38 -5.87
N GLN A 122 -1.00 -8.28 -4.70
CA GLN A 122 -0.07 -7.18 -4.42
C GLN A 122 1.15 -7.23 -5.35
N VAL A 123 1.70 -8.42 -5.59
CA VAL A 123 2.79 -8.62 -6.55
C VAL A 123 2.38 -8.19 -7.96
N GLN A 124 1.20 -8.61 -8.43
CA GLN A 124 0.68 -8.22 -9.75
C GLN A 124 0.58 -6.70 -9.91
N LYS A 125 0.09 -5.98 -8.90
CA LYS A 125 -0.01 -4.51 -8.93
C LYS A 125 1.36 -3.84 -9.02
N ILE A 126 2.33 -4.31 -8.22
CA ILE A 126 3.69 -3.77 -8.20
C ILE A 126 4.37 -4.02 -9.55
N THR A 127 4.23 -5.23 -10.11
CA THR A 127 4.75 -5.59 -11.44
C THR A 127 4.11 -4.77 -12.54
N ALA A 128 2.79 -4.54 -12.51
CA ALA A 128 2.09 -3.74 -13.52
C ALA A 128 2.61 -2.29 -13.63
N LEU A 129 3.18 -1.76 -12.55
CA LEU A 129 3.76 -0.42 -12.50
C LEU A 129 5.27 -0.39 -12.81
N ASN A 130 5.89 -1.53 -13.10
CA ASN A 130 7.33 -1.67 -13.31
C ASN A 130 8.18 -1.10 -12.15
N ILE A 131 7.69 -1.25 -10.92
CA ILE A 131 8.44 -0.86 -9.72
C ILE A 131 9.34 -2.03 -9.33
N ASN A 132 10.63 -1.77 -9.17
CA ASN A 132 11.63 -2.78 -8.80
C ASN A 132 12.22 -2.44 -7.42
N PRO A 133 11.50 -2.68 -6.31
CA PRO A 133 12.04 -2.46 -4.98
C PRO A 133 13.12 -3.51 -4.67
N SER A 134 13.87 -3.30 -3.59
CA SER A 134 14.85 -4.29 -3.11
C SER A 134 14.16 -5.60 -2.68
N GLU A 135 12.96 -5.49 -2.11
CA GLU A 135 12.15 -6.61 -1.66
C GLU A 135 10.66 -6.20 -1.61
N VAL A 136 9.77 -7.18 -1.79
CA VAL A 136 8.32 -7.04 -1.57
C VAL A 136 7.92 -8.05 -0.51
N ILE A 137 7.36 -7.57 0.61
CA ILE A 137 6.81 -8.40 1.66
C ILE A 137 5.33 -8.12 1.77
N VAL A 138 4.51 -9.14 1.51
CA VAL A 138 3.05 -9.06 1.63
C VAL A 138 2.61 -9.75 2.90
N THR A 139 1.80 -9.06 3.70
CA THR A 139 1.27 -9.57 4.97
C THR A 139 -0.24 -9.71 4.92
N SER A 140 -0.78 -10.56 5.79
CA SER A 140 -2.22 -10.83 5.90
C SER A 140 -2.97 -9.81 6.77
N SER A 141 -2.26 -9.13 7.67
CA SER A 141 -2.82 -8.09 8.55
C SER A 141 -1.84 -6.96 8.85
N ASP A 142 -2.35 -5.90 9.48
CA ASP A 142 -1.54 -4.77 9.95
C ASP A 142 -0.65 -5.15 11.14
N GLU A 143 -1.10 -6.07 12.01
CA GLU A 143 -0.30 -6.61 13.11
C GLU A 143 0.91 -7.40 12.57
N GLU A 144 0.69 -8.21 11.53
CA GLU A 144 1.78 -8.93 10.87
C GLU A 144 2.72 -7.97 10.15
N LYS A 145 2.18 -6.95 9.46
CA LYS A 145 2.98 -5.87 8.84
C LYS A 145 3.87 -5.18 9.86
N MET A 146 3.33 -4.84 11.03
CA MET A 146 4.07 -4.23 12.13
C MET A 146 5.20 -5.17 12.60
N PHE A 147 4.90 -6.45 12.78
CA PHE A 147 5.89 -7.43 13.23
C PHE A 147 7.03 -7.58 12.23
N VAL A 148 6.73 -7.62 10.93
CA VAL A 148 7.72 -7.63 9.85
C VAL A 148 8.61 -6.39 9.92
N ILE A 149 8.04 -5.19 10.00
CA ILE A 149 8.79 -3.94 10.07
C ILE A 149 9.69 -3.92 11.32
N LYS A 150 9.20 -4.40 12.46
CA LYS A 150 10.00 -4.55 13.68
C LYS A 150 11.18 -5.49 13.49
N LYS A 151 10.98 -6.63 12.85
CA LYS A 151 12.05 -7.58 12.55
C LYS A 151 13.11 -6.97 11.62
N LEU A 152 12.68 -6.18 10.64
CA LEU A 152 13.61 -5.43 9.78
C LEU A 152 14.48 -4.46 10.59
N ALA A 153 13.94 -3.88 11.66
CA ALA A 153 14.65 -2.95 12.54
C ALA A 153 15.70 -3.57 13.47
N GLU A 154 15.70 -4.89 13.67
CA GLU A 154 16.70 -5.58 14.51
C GLU A 154 18.13 -5.45 13.99
N SER A 155 18.30 -5.15 12.70
CA SER A 155 19.60 -5.05 12.02
C SER A 155 19.95 -3.65 11.53
N SER A 156 19.03 -2.70 11.64
CA SER A 156 19.12 -1.39 10.98
C SER A 156 18.05 -0.45 11.50
N LYS A 157 18.33 0.86 11.56
CA LYS A 157 17.26 1.85 11.74
C LYS A 157 16.36 1.86 10.48
N ILE A 158 15.05 1.87 10.68
CA ILE A 158 14.06 1.84 9.59
C ILE A 158 13.36 3.18 9.48
N ILE A 159 13.21 3.68 8.25
CA ILE A 159 12.24 4.73 7.95
C ILE A 159 10.97 4.02 7.49
N ALA A 160 9.92 4.09 8.30
CA ALA A 160 8.61 3.53 7.98
C ALA A 160 7.74 4.62 7.33
N ILE A 161 7.32 4.40 6.08
CA ILE A 161 6.51 5.36 5.30
C ILE A 161 5.17 4.73 4.97
N ASP A 162 4.09 5.36 5.42
CA ASP A 162 2.72 4.86 5.22
C ASP A 162 1.74 6.06 5.16
N ASP A 163 0.61 5.92 4.48
CA ASP A 163 -0.46 6.91 4.46
C ASP A 163 -1.42 6.75 5.66
N LYS A 164 -1.49 5.54 6.21
CA LYS A 164 -2.35 5.14 7.33
C LYS A 164 -1.69 5.46 8.67
N ALA A 165 -2.20 6.50 9.34
CA ALA A 165 -1.71 6.92 10.65
C ALA A 165 -1.72 5.81 11.71
N THR A 166 -2.79 5.00 11.78
CA THR A 166 -2.85 3.93 12.80
C THR A 166 -1.80 2.85 12.62
N MET A 167 -1.32 2.62 11.39
CA MET A 167 -0.23 1.67 11.13
C MET A 167 1.09 2.20 11.70
N LEU A 168 1.36 3.50 11.51
CA LEU A 168 2.53 4.18 12.08
C LEU A 168 2.43 4.31 13.61
N ASP A 169 1.24 4.55 14.14
CA ASP A 169 0.98 4.59 15.58
C ASP A 169 1.35 3.25 16.25
N MET A 170 1.03 2.11 15.63
CA MET A 170 1.40 0.78 16.14
C MET A 170 2.92 0.60 16.24
N LEU A 171 3.70 1.19 15.33
CA LEU A 171 5.16 1.18 15.41
C LEU A 171 5.66 2.07 16.55
N ARG A 172 5.06 3.26 16.74
CA ARG A 172 5.40 4.18 17.83
C ARG A 172 5.03 3.66 19.21
N ASP A 173 3.97 2.86 19.32
CA ASP A 173 3.63 2.17 20.58
C ASP A 173 4.72 1.19 21.01
N ILE A 174 5.53 0.68 20.07
CA ILE A 174 6.61 -0.30 20.32
C ILE A 174 7.96 0.40 20.55
N ASP A 175 8.18 1.52 19.89
CA ASP A 175 9.40 2.32 19.95
C ASP A 175 9.03 3.79 20.17
N SER A 176 8.74 4.13 21.43
CA SER A 176 8.36 5.49 21.85
C SER A 176 9.47 6.49 21.61
N ASP A 177 10.71 6.06 21.72
CA ASP A 177 11.89 6.94 21.70
C ASP A 177 12.43 7.15 20.27
N GLY A 178 11.94 6.37 19.30
CA GLY A 178 12.32 6.51 17.89
C GLY A 178 13.74 6.02 17.59
N GLU A 179 14.23 5.10 18.42
CA GLU A 179 15.55 4.52 18.24
C GLU A 179 15.56 3.56 17.04
N LEU A 180 14.50 2.78 16.89
CA LEU A 180 14.32 1.75 15.86
C LEU A 180 13.66 2.31 14.59
N PHE A 181 12.64 3.16 14.76
CA PHE A 181 11.83 3.66 13.65
C PHE A 181 11.86 5.19 13.57
N VAL A 182 12.01 5.70 12.34
CA VAL A 182 11.54 7.02 11.98
C VAL A 182 10.23 6.84 11.22
N THR A 183 9.12 7.29 11.82
CA THR A 183 7.80 7.16 11.20
C THR A 183 7.46 8.41 10.39
N THR A 184 7.15 8.20 9.11
CA THR A 184 6.82 9.26 8.16
C THR A 184 5.43 8.99 7.61
N ARG A 185 4.50 9.89 7.87
CA ARG A 185 3.16 9.83 7.30
C ARG A 185 3.12 10.61 5.99
N ILE A 186 2.78 9.95 4.90
CA ILE A 186 2.53 10.64 3.64
C ILE A 186 1.05 10.98 3.48
N LEU A 187 0.74 12.25 3.28
CA LEU A 187 -0.60 12.77 3.13
C LEU A 187 -0.96 12.86 1.65
N ARG A 188 -1.50 11.77 1.10
CA ARG A 188 -2.01 11.73 -0.28
C ARG A 188 -3.48 12.15 -0.34
N GLN A 189 -3.84 12.97 -1.32
CA GLN A 189 -5.22 13.42 -1.49
C GLN A 189 -6.18 12.27 -1.82
N GLU A 190 -5.67 11.27 -2.52
CA GLU A 190 -6.39 10.09 -2.99
C GLU A 190 -6.44 8.98 -1.91
N SER A 191 -5.72 9.15 -0.80
CA SER A 191 -5.75 8.21 0.32
C SER A 191 -7.06 8.31 1.08
N LYS A 192 -7.71 7.17 1.32
CA LYS A 192 -8.85 7.04 2.25
C LYS A 192 -8.48 7.34 3.71
N TYR A 193 -7.19 7.42 4.03
CA TYR A 193 -6.68 7.69 5.37
C TYR A 193 -6.23 9.14 5.57
N ILE A 194 -6.38 10.04 4.57
CA ILE A 194 -5.93 11.44 4.69
C ILE A 194 -6.50 12.17 5.92
N THR A 195 -7.77 11.92 6.26
CA THR A 195 -8.45 12.55 7.40
C THR A 195 -8.21 11.83 8.72
N GLN A 196 -7.49 10.70 8.72
CA GLN A 196 -7.19 9.95 9.94
C GLN A 196 -6.34 10.82 10.87
N LYS A 197 -6.72 10.91 12.15
CA LYS A 197 -5.94 11.64 13.16
C LYS A 197 -4.95 10.66 13.80
N PRO A 198 -3.64 10.94 13.79
CA PRO A 198 -2.66 10.10 14.45
C PRO A 198 -2.77 10.24 15.97
N ARG A 199 -2.39 9.20 16.71
CA ARG A 199 -2.25 9.26 18.18
C ARG A 199 -0.88 9.78 18.59
N HIS A 200 0.14 9.52 17.78
CA HIS A 200 1.52 9.93 17.99
C HIS A 200 1.98 10.95 16.95
N ASP A 201 3.02 11.70 17.27
CA ASP A 201 3.65 12.56 16.29
C ASP A 201 4.43 11.74 15.26
N HIS A 202 4.24 12.07 13.98
CA HIS A 202 4.94 11.50 12.84
C HIS A 202 5.46 12.63 11.93
N ILE A 203 6.53 12.37 11.21
CA ILE A 203 7.00 13.29 10.17
C ILE A 203 5.94 13.29 9.05
N SER A 204 5.20 14.39 8.94
CA SER A 204 4.08 14.48 7.99
C SER A 204 4.52 15.16 6.70
N VAL A 205 4.53 14.43 5.59
CA VAL A 205 4.95 14.89 4.26
C VAL A 205 3.79 14.81 3.27
N ILE A 206 3.82 15.61 2.21
CA ILE A 206 2.87 15.48 1.08
C ILE A 206 3.52 14.80 -0.13
N SER A 207 4.84 14.61 -0.08
CA SER A 207 5.62 14.04 -1.16
C SER A 207 6.77 13.17 -0.65
N LEU A 208 7.12 12.14 -1.42
CA LEU A 208 8.33 11.34 -1.21
C LEU A 208 9.62 12.09 -1.61
N LEU A 209 9.53 13.24 -2.27
CA LEU A 209 10.66 14.13 -2.56
C LEU A 209 10.83 15.25 -1.53
N ASP A 210 10.14 15.15 -0.39
CA ASP A 210 10.22 16.15 0.68
C ASP A 210 11.62 16.13 1.33
N SER A 211 12.23 17.31 1.48
CA SER A 211 13.61 17.43 1.99
C SER A 211 13.79 16.86 3.38
N ARG A 212 12.72 16.75 4.18
CA ARG A 212 12.79 16.11 5.51
C ARG A 212 13.10 14.62 5.40
N ILE A 213 12.69 13.95 4.33
CA ILE A 213 13.07 12.55 4.10
C ILE A 213 14.57 12.46 3.77
N ASP A 214 15.05 13.36 2.93
CA ASP A 214 16.47 13.45 2.54
C ASP A 214 17.37 13.73 3.75
N GLU A 215 16.95 14.62 4.67
CA GLU A 215 17.65 14.91 5.92
C GLU A 215 17.79 13.66 6.81
N ILE A 216 16.73 12.84 6.92
CA ILE A 216 16.77 11.59 7.71
C ILE A 216 17.70 10.56 7.05
N LEU A 217 17.70 10.52 5.72
CA LEU A 217 18.57 9.66 4.93
C LEU A 217 20.04 10.12 4.90
N GLY A 218 20.32 11.34 5.36
CA GLY A 218 21.66 11.91 5.42
C GLY A 218 22.18 12.43 4.07
N PHE A 219 21.27 12.97 3.24
CA PHE A 219 21.59 13.60 1.96
C PHE A 219 21.83 15.11 2.06
#